data_AF-A0A4Y7JEF3-F1
#
_entry.id   AF-A0A4Y7JEF3-F1
#
_cell.length_a   1.000
_cell.length_b   1.000
_cell.length_c   1.000
_cell.angle_alpha   90.00
_cell.angle_beta   90.00
_cell.angle_gamma   90.00
#
_symmetry.space_group_name_H-M   'P 1'
#
loop_
_entity.id
_entity.type
_entity.pdbx_description
1 polymer ?
#
loop_
_entity_poly.entity_id
_entity_poly.type
_entity_poly.pdbx_seq_one_letter_code
_entity_poly.pdbx_strand_id
1 'polypeptide(L)'
;MKDVLRELKELKPASVEDPTIDNTPDETTHPNESDDDTDDEGGDLGEDLSPEEMKIAESAIIVVSDTLTAIKELIRFITGLLRPSKPADNDNKSVDSLEGLLRLCKEIGIQIDELGACLYPPQEIPALKLGADKISDNVREIQAEIRKFEECSHDSLFQACECLATSLTKMKTELDLSETRTKMQNLAVSS
;
A
#
# COMPACT_ATOMS: atom_id res chain seq x y z
N MET A 1 7.34 -4.99 0.28
CA MET A 1 6.59 -4.55 -0.94
C MET A 1 5.71 -5.62 -1.62
N LYS A 2 6.24 -6.64 -2.35
CA LYS A 2 5.37 -7.63 -3.02
C LYS A 2 4.61 -8.50 -2.00
N ASP A 3 5.30 -8.90 -0.94
CA ASP A 3 4.72 -9.63 0.17
C ASP A 3 3.68 -8.78 0.89
N VAL A 4 4.01 -7.52 1.21
CA VAL A 4 3.03 -6.53 1.72
C VAL A 4 1.79 -6.45 0.83
N LEU A 5 1.93 -6.36 -0.50
CA LEU A 5 0.75 -6.33 -1.38
C LEU A 5 -0.08 -7.62 -1.32
N ARG A 6 0.56 -8.78 -1.14
CA ARG A 6 -0.14 -10.05 -0.95
C ARG A 6 -0.91 -10.03 0.37
N GLU A 7 -0.24 -9.70 1.46
CA GLU A 7 -0.82 -9.61 2.81
C GLU A 7 -1.99 -8.63 2.87
N LEU A 8 -1.84 -7.44 2.27
CA LEU A 8 -2.93 -6.45 2.23
C LEU A 8 -4.16 -6.93 1.45
N LYS A 9 -3.99 -7.84 0.48
CA LYS A 9 -5.13 -8.42 -0.26
C LYS A 9 -5.86 -9.51 0.51
N GLU A 10 -5.29 -9.97 1.63
CA GLU A 10 -5.88 -10.97 2.51
C GLU A 10 -6.71 -10.31 3.63
N LEU A 11 -6.66 -8.98 3.77
CA LEU A 11 -7.47 -8.22 4.72
C LEU A 11 -8.98 -8.44 4.47
N LYS A 12 -9.71 -8.70 5.56
CA LYS A 12 -11.15 -8.98 5.53
C LYS A 12 -11.94 -7.83 6.16
N PRO A 13 -13.13 -7.50 5.62
CA PRO A 13 -14.05 -6.59 6.26
C PRO A 13 -14.69 -7.27 7.47
N ALA A 14 -15.10 -6.46 8.45
CA ALA A 14 -15.82 -6.95 9.60
C ALA A 14 -17.09 -7.67 9.20
N SER A 15 -17.21 -8.90 9.69
CA SER A 15 -18.40 -9.71 9.54
C SER A 15 -19.58 -8.95 10.14
N VAL A 16 -20.57 -8.61 9.32
CA VAL A 16 -21.82 -8.05 9.81
C VAL A 16 -22.52 -9.21 10.51
N GLU A 17 -22.55 -9.19 11.85
CA GLU A 17 -23.43 -10.09 12.60
C GLU A 17 -24.84 -9.96 12.02
N ASP A 18 -25.33 -11.01 11.35
CA ASP A 18 -26.67 -11.06 10.79
C ASP A 18 -27.67 -11.09 11.96
N PRO A 19 -28.47 -10.03 12.21
CA PRO A 19 -29.35 -9.98 13.37
C PRO A 19 -30.67 -10.69 13.03
N THR A 20 -30.61 -11.95 12.61
CA THR A 20 -31.74 -12.90 12.63
C THR A 20 -31.11 -14.29 12.77
N ILE A 21 -31.38 -15.11 13.79
CA ILE A 21 -32.69 -15.61 14.22
C ILE A 21 -32.58 -16.06 15.68
N ASP A 22 -33.33 -15.42 16.57
CA ASP A 22 -33.78 -16.03 17.83
C ASP A 22 -34.75 -17.18 17.48
N ASN A 23 -34.33 -18.42 17.72
CA ASN A 23 -35.22 -19.59 17.81
C ASN A 23 -34.53 -20.66 18.66
N THR A 24 -34.69 -20.58 19.98
CA THR A 24 -34.67 -21.78 20.84
C THR A 24 -36.07 -22.42 20.88
N PRO A 25 -36.22 -23.69 21.29
CA PRO A 25 -35.53 -24.92 20.87
C PRO A 25 -36.57 -26.01 20.48
N ASP A 26 -36.24 -26.95 19.60
CA ASP A 26 -36.92 -28.26 19.66
C ASP A 26 -36.00 -29.41 19.24
N GLU A 27 -36.00 -30.44 20.08
CA GLU A 27 -35.25 -31.68 19.96
C GLU A 27 -35.79 -32.52 18.81
N THR A 28 -34.93 -32.99 17.89
CA THR A 28 -34.94 -34.42 17.54
C THR A 28 -33.65 -34.86 16.84
N THR A 29 -32.98 -35.80 17.50
CA THR A 29 -31.89 -36.69 17.07
C THR A 29 -31.94 -37.19 15.62
N HIS A 30 -30.81 -37.19 14.90
CA HIS A 30 -29.98 -38.38 14.64
C HIS A 30 -28.69 -38.03 13.86
N PRO A 31 -27.60 -38.83 14.02
CA PRO A 31 -26.23 -38.43 13.72
C PRO A 31 -25.85 -38.78 12.29
N ASN A 32 -25.10 -37.89 11.62
CA ASN A 32 -24.27 -38.28 10.50
C ASN A 32 -22.89 -37.69 10.70
N GLU A 33 -21.94 -38.60 10.83
CA GLU A 33 -20.51 -38.37 10.87
C GLU A 33 -20.08 -37.72 9.55
N SER A 34 -19.48 -36.54 9.65
CA SER A 34 -18.61 -36.01 8.60
C SER A 34 -17.48 -35.29 9.32
N ASP A 35 -16.37 -36.01 9.46
CA ASP A 35 -15.03 -35.44 9.58
C ASP A 35 -14.88 -34.41 8.47
N ASP A 36 -14.81 -33.15 8.87
CA ASP A 36 -14.08 -32.15 8.11
C ASP A 36 -13.26 -31.37 9.13
N ASP A 37 -12.13 -31.99 9.50
CA ASP A 37 -10.98 -31.29 10.06
C ASP A 37 -10.46 -30.35 8.96
N THR A 38 -11.16 -29.23 8.75
CA THR A 38 -10.57 -28.04 8.15
C THR A 38 -10.06 -27.17 9.28
N ASP A 39 -8.97 -27.64 9.89
CA ASP A 39 -7.97 -26.77 10.53
C ASP A 39 -7.36 -25.88 9.42
N ASP A 40 -8.13 -24.91 8.94
CA ASP A 40 -7.56 -23.71 8.34
C ASP A 40 -7.05 -22.88 9.52
N GLU A 41 -5.85 -23.20 9.99
CA GLU A 41 -4.99 -22.29 10.74
C GLU A 41 -4.63 -21.10 9.83
N GLY A 42 -5.64 -20.36 9.37
CA GLY A 42 -5.52 -19.00 8.92
C GLY A 42 -5.15 -18.20 10.15
N GLY A 43 -3.83 -18.14 10.43
CA GLY A 43 -3.27 -17.37 11.52
C GLY A 43 -4.00 -16.04 11.59
N ASP A 44 -4.63 -15.78 12.73
CA ASP A 44 -5.43 -14.60 13.02
C ASP A 44 -4.64 -13.32 12.67
N LEU A 45 -4.80 -12.84 11.44
CA LEU A 45 -4.06 -11.70 10.85
C LEU A 45 -4.62 -10.35 11.35
N GLY A 46 -5.09 -10.32 12.60
CA GLY A 46 -5.70 -9.16 13.22
C GLY A 46 -7.20 -9.12 13.04
N GLU A 47 -7.85 -8.39 13.96
CA GLU A 47 -9.30 -8.19 13.96
C GLU A 47 -9.80 -7.67 12.60
N ASP A 48 -11.03 -8.07 12.32
CA ASP A 48 -11.85 -7.68 11.18
C ASP A 48 -11.94 -6.15 10.99
N LEU A 49 -11.70 -5.64 9.77
CA LEU A 49 -11.65 -4.19 9.51
C LEU A 49 -13.05 -3.54 9.50
N SER A 50 -13.22 -2.40 10.16
CA SER A 50 -14.44 -1.59 9.98
C SER A 50 -14.60 -1.13 8.52
N PRO A 51 -15.83 -0.79 8.05
CA PRO A 51 -16.04 -0.26 6.70
C PRO A 51 -15.21 0.99 6.38
N GLU A 52 -14.87 1.77 7.39
CA GLU A 52 -13.95 2.91 7.33
C GLU A 52 -12.50 2.48 7.08
N GLU A 53 -12.00 1.58 7.92
CA GLU A 53 -10.63 1.06 7.85
C GLU A 53 -10.38 0.27 6.56
N MET A 54 -11.42 -0.44 6.08
CA MET A 54 -11.37 -1.17 4.81
C MET A 54 -11.16 -0.23 3.62
N LYS A 55 -11.78 0.96 3.60
CA LYS A 55 -11.55 1.94 2.52
C LYS A 55 -10.10 2.41 2.48
N ILE A 56 -9.52 2.67 3.65
CA ILE A 56 -8.11 3.05 3.77
C ILE A 56 -7.20 1.92 3.27
N ALA A 57 -7.51 0.67 3.65
CA ALA A 57 -6.80 -0.51 3.17
C ALA A 57 -6.89 -0.68 1.65
N GLU A 58 -8.06 -0.50 1.04
CA GLU A 58 -8.23 -0.53 -0.42
C GLU A 58 -7.39 0.53 -1.13
N SER A 59 -7.36 1.76 -0.61
CA SER A 59 -6.50 2.81 -1.15
C SER A 59 -5.02 2.52 -0.98
N ALA A 60 -4.62 1.93 0.14
CA ALA A 60 -3.25 1.46 0.35
C ALA A 60 -2.85 0.38 -0.66
N ILE A 61 -3.72 -0.60 -0.94
CA ILE A 61 -3.49 -1.63 -1.96
C ILE A 61 -3.18 -1.00 -3.33
N ILE A 62 -3.92 0.06 -3.69
CA ILE A 62 -3.68 0.81 -4.93
C ILE A 62 -2.31 1.49 -4.88
N VAL A 63 -1.98 2.20 -3.78
CA VAL A 63 -0.68 2.86 -3.61
C VAL A 63 0.49 1.88 -3.70
N VAL A 64 0.41 0.72 -3.04
CA VAL A 64 1.46 -0.31 -3.11
C VAL A 64 1.57 -0.89 -4.53
N SER A 65 0.45 -1.08 -5.22
CA SER A 65 0.42 -1.56 -6.61
C SER A 65 1.03 -0.56 -7.60
N ASP A 66 0.70 0.73 -7.46
CA ASP A 66 1.27 1.81 -8.26
C ASP A 66 2.76 1.99 -7.96
N THR A 67 3.17 1.86 -6.70
CA THR A 67 4.59 1.88 -6.30
C THR A 67 5.37 0.77 -6.98
N LEU A 68 4.85 -0.46 -6.99
CA LEU A 68 5.46 -1.57 -7.72
C LEU A 68 5.56 -1.29 -9.23
N THR A 69 4.59 -0.57 -9.80
CA THR A 69 4.61 -0.19 -11.22
C THR A 69 5.68 0.86 -11.50
N ALA A 70 5.78 1.92 -10.68
CA ALA A 70 6.82 2.92 -10.79
C ALA A 70 8.23 2.32 -10.65
N ILE A 71 8.45 1.42 -9.68
CA ILE A 71 9.72 0.71 -9.51
C ILE A 71 10.04 -0.19 -10.72
N LYS A 72 9.05 -0.87 -11.29
CA LYS A 72 9.26 -1.68 -12.52
C LYS A 72 9.70 -0.80 -13.69
N GLU A 73 9.06 0.34 -13.89
CA GLU A 73 9.43 1.26 -14.96
C GLU A 73 10.79 1.93 -14.71
N LEU A 74 11.15 2.18 -13.45
CA LEU A 74 12.49 2.65 -13.09
C LEU A 74 13.57 1.60 -13.41
N ILE A 75 13.32 0.33 -13.09
CA ILE A 75 14.22 -0.77 -13.47
C ILE A 75 14.37 -0.85 -15.00
N ARG A 76 13.26 -0.69 -15.75
CA ARG A 76 13.31 -0.65 -17.23
C ARG A 76 14.14 0.50 -17.74
N PHE A 77 13.96 1.69 -17.18
CA PHE A 77 14.73 2.87 -17.53
C PHE A 77 16.23 2.63 -17.30
N ILE A 78 16.62 2.19 -16.10
CA ILE A 78 18.02 1.88 -15.76
C ILE A 78 18.58 0.78 -16.68
N THR A 79 17.81 -0.28 -16.95
CA THR A 79 18.23 -1.34 -17.88
C THR A 79 18.45 -0.80 -19.29
N GLY A 80 17.64 0.17 -19.72
CA GLY A 80 17.81 0.90 -20.97
C GLY A 80 19.12 1.69 -21.02
N LEU A 81 19.51 2.35 -19.92
CA LEU A 81 20.78 3.06 -19.79
C LEU A 81 22.00 2.14 -19.96
N LEU A 82 21.91 0.91 -19.45
CA LEU A 82 23.01 -0.06 -19.48
C LEU A 82 23.18 -0.75 -20.84
N ARG A 83 22.29 -0.50 -21.81
CA ARG A 83 22.41 -1.07 -23.15
C ARG A 83 23.57 -0.38 -23.88
N PRO A 84 24.50 -1.13 -24.52
CA PRO A 84 25.69 -0.53 -25.10
C PRO A 84 25.35 0.35 -26.32
N SER A 85 25.20 1.65 -26.09
CA SER A 85 25.19 2.67 -27.13
C SER A 85 26.43 3.55 -27.00
N LYS A 86 27.49 3.18 -27.72
CA LYS A 86 28.80 3.87 -27.80
C LYS A 86 29.58 3.84 -26.46
N PRO A 87 30.93 3.98 -26.46
CA PRO A 87 31.66 4.09 -25.21
C PRO A 87 31.27 5.43 -24.59
N ALA A 88 30.40 5.40 -23.57
CA ALA A 88 30.13 6.55 -22.75
C ALA A 88 31.43 6.88 -22.01
N ASP A 89 31.87 8.13 -22.08
CA ASP A 89 32.81 8.65 -21.09
C ASP A 89 32.16 8.40 -19.73
N ASN A 90 32.84 7.63 -18.88
CA ASN A 90 32.36 7.28 -17.55
C ASN A 90 32.30 8.56 -16.71
N ASP A 91 31.19 9.30 -16.79
CA ASP A 91 31.00 10.54 -16.06
C ASP A 91 30.53 10.21 -14.64
N ASN A 92 31.29 10.64 -13.63
CA ASN A 92 31.02 10.40 -12.21
C ASN A 92 29.59 10.87 -11.81
N LYS A 93 29.06 11.88 -12.50
CA LYS A 93 27.69 12.40 -12.32
C LYS A 93 26.59 11.34 -12.56
N SER A 94 26.85 10.38 -13.46
CA SER A 94 25.91 9.28 -13.73
C SER A 94 25.85 8.28 -12.58
N VAL A 95 27.01 7.99 -11.95
CA VAL A 95 27.12 7.09 -10.80
C VAL A 95 26.43 7.69 -9.59
N ASP A 96 26.69 8.97 -9.27
CA ASP A 96 26.05 9.67 -8.16
C ASP A 96 24.51 9.65 -8.28
N SER A 97 24.00 9.84 -9.50
CA SER A 97 22.55 9.84 -9.75
C SER A 97 21.95 8.43 -9.59
N LEU A 98 22.66 7.38 -10.01
CA LEU A 98 22.23 5.99 -9.82
C LEU A 98 22.26 5.57 -8.34
N GLU A 99 23.26 6.00 -7.58
CA GLU A 99 23.34 5.80 -6.13
C GLU A 99 22.18 6.53 -5.40
N GLY A 100 21.88 7.76 -5.83
CA GLY A 100 20.72 8.52 -5.35
C GLY A 100 19.40 7.79 -5.59
N LEU A 101 19.20 7.26 -6.80
CA LEU A 101 18.02 6.45 -7.13
C LEU A 101 17.91 5.19 -6.28
N LEU A 102 19.02 4.49 -6.03
CA LEU A 102 19.04 3.31 -5.17
C LEU A 102 18.64 3.64 -3.74
N ARG A 103 19.16 4.75 -3.18
CA ARG A 103 18.78 5.24 -1.85
C ARG A 103 17.27 5.50 -1.78
N LEU A 104 16.73 6.24 -2.74
CA LEU A 104 15.30 6.55 -2.82
C LEU A 104 14.42 5.30 -2.90
N CYS A 105 14.82 4.29 -3.68
CA CYS A 105 14.09 3.03 -3.78
C CYS A 105 14.06 2.27 -2.44
N LYS A 106 15.15 2.29 -1.69
CA LYS A 106 15.21 1.66 -0.36
C LYS A 106 14.32 2.39 0.63
N GLU A 107 14.35 3.73 0.63
CA GLU A 107 13.49 4.55 1.48
C GLU A 107 12.01 4.30 1.18
N ILE A 108 11.60 4.25 -0.10
CA ILE A 108 10.24 3.86 -0.49
C ILE A 108 9.89 2.46 0.04
N GLY A 109 10.80 1.48 -0.08
CA GLY A 109 10.59 0.13 0.44
C GLY A 109 10.26 0.13 1.93
N ILE A 110 11.04 0.88 2.73
CA ILE A 110 10.80 1.04 4.18
C ILE A 110 9.42 1.64 4.43
N GLN A 111 9.05 2.71 3.71
CA GLN A 111 7.75 3.35 3.89
C GLN A 111 6.57 2.46 3.50
N ILE A 112 6.72 1.59 2.49
CA ILE A 112 5.68 0.61 2.12
C ILE A 112 5.53 -0.46 3.20
N ASP A 113 6.62 -0.95 3.78
CA ASP A 113 6.56 -1.93 4.85
C ASP A 113 5.94 -1.31 6.13
N GLU A 114 6.30 -0.07 6.48
CA GLU A 114 5.66 0.72 7.55
C GLU A 114 4.15 0.93 7.28
N LEU A 115 3.78 1.29 6.05
CA LEU A 115 2.39 1.48 5.63
C LEU A 115 1.59 0.18 5.78
N GLY A 116 2.17 -0.96 5.41
CA GLY A 116 1.55 -2.27 5.59
C GLY A 116 1.25 -2.59 7.06
N ALA A 117 2.22 -2.35 7.95
CA ALA A 117 2.05 -2.59 9.39
C ALA A 117 0.98 -1.67 10.03
N CYS A 118 0.87 -0.42 9.58
CA CYS A 118 -0.07 0.56 10.12
C CYS A 118 -1.54 0.34 9.71
N LEU A 119 -1.82 -0.65 8.84
CA LEU A 119 -3.16 -0.95 8.32
C LEU A 119 -3.91 -2.02 9.11
N TYR A 120 -3.22 -2.72 10.01
CA TYR A 120 -3.86 -3.63 10.96
C TYR A 120 -4.57 -2.83 12.07
N PRO A 121 -5.71 -3.30 12.58
CA PRO A 121 -6.41 -2.59 13.65
C PRO A 121 -5.63 -2.50 14.97
N PRO A 122 -5.79 -1.39 15.71
CA PRO A 122 -6.39 -0.12 15.26
C PRO A 122 -5.45 0.61 14.28
N GLN A 123 -5.99 1.09 13.15
CA GLN A 123 -5.15 1.74 12.12
C GLN A 123 -4.45 3.02 12.61
N GLU A 124 -3.15 3.13 12.34
CA GLU A 124 -2.32 4.27 12.76
C GLU A 124 -2.39 5.43 11.76
N ILE A 125 -3.51 6.15 11.74
CA ILE A 125 -3.77 7.24 10.78
C ILE A 125 -2.63 8.27 10.65
N PRO A 126 -2.02 8.78 11.75
CA PRO A 126 -0.90 9.72 11.63
C PRO A 126 0.33 9.12 10.95
N ALA A 127 0.63 7.85 11.21
CA ALA A 127 1.75 7.14 10.60
C ALA A 127 1.49 6.88 9.11
N LEU A 128 0.27 6.49 8.73
CA LEU A 128 -0.15 6.32 7.34
C LEU A 128 0.00 7.61 6.52
N LYS A 129 -0.40 8.76 7.09
CA LYS A 129 -0.22 10.08 6.45
C LYS A 129 1.25 10.39 6.23
N LEU A 130 2.06 10.22 7.27
CA LEU A 130 3.51 10.47 7.21
C LEU A 130 4.20 9.57 6.19
N GLY A 131 3.84 8.29 6.12
CA GLY A 131 4.34 7.35 5.13
C GLY A 131 3.98 7.79 3.71
N ALA A 132 2.72 8.16 3.47
CA ALA A 132 2.26 8.66 2.18
C ALA A 132 2.99 9.95 1.74
N ASP A 133 3.26 10.86 2.68
CA ASP A 133 4.06 12.07 2.44
C ASP A 133 5.48 11.74 1.99
N LYS A 134 6.18 10.89 2.74
CA LYS A 134 7.56 10.49 2.42
C LYS A 134 7.66 9.76 1.09
N ILE A 135 6.70 8.90 0.76
CA ILE A 135 6.65 8.25 -0.57
C ILE A 135 6.47 9.31 -1.65
N SER A 136 5.56 10.27 -1.47
CA SER A 136 5.35 11.36 -2.44
C SER A 136 6.62 12.18 -2.67
N ASP A 137 7.33 12.54 -1.60
CA ASP A 137 8.58 13.29 -1.67
C ASP A 137 9.66 12.51 -2.43
N ASN A 138 9.82 11.23 -2.11
CA ASN A 138 10.77 10.34 -2.80
C ASN A 138 10.44 10.16 -4.28
N VAL A 139 9.16 10.08 -4.65
CA VAL A 139 8.74 9.99 -6.06
C VAL A 139 9.13 11.25 -6.84
N ARG A 140 8.95 12.44 -6.24
CA ARG A 140 9.40 13.71 -6.86
C ARG A 140 10.92 13.75 -7.01
N GLU A 141 11.65 13.24 -6.01
CA GLU A 141 13.11 13.19 -6.05
C GLU A 141 13.61 12.18 -7.10
N ILE A 142 12.95 11.03 -7.28
CA ILE A 142 13.20 10.10 -8.38
C ILE A 142 13.04 10.80 -9.73
N GLN A 143 11.93 11.52 -9.95
CA GLN A 143 11.73 12.27 -11.20
C GLN A 143 12.85 13.30 -11.44
N ALA A 144 13.35 13.95 -10.38
CA ALA A 144 14.45 14.91 -10.47
C ALA A 144 15.79 14.25 -10.83
N GLU A 145 16.11 13.08 -10.25
CA GLU A 145 17.31 12.30 -10.59
C GLU A 145 17.26 11.83 -12.06
N ILE A 146 16.10 11.36 -12.52
CA ILE A 146 15.92 10.85 -13.90
C ILE A 146 16.12 11.96 -14.95
N ARG A 147 15.72 13.20 -14.66
CA ARG A 147 15.93 14.34 -15.57
C ARG A 147 17.40 14.65 -15.85
N LYS A 148 18.32 14.15 -15.03
CA LYS A 148 19.77 14.33 -15.24
C LYS A 148 20.29 13.50 -16.43
N PHE A 149 19.51 12.54 -16.92
CA PHE A 149 19.84 11.68 -18.05
C PHE A 149 19.14 12.19 -19.32
N GLU A 150 19.72 13.19 -19.97
CA GLU A 150 19.12 13.95 -21.10
C GLU A 150 18.84 13.11 -22.36
N GLU A 151 19.53 11.97 -22.53
CA GLU A 151 19.49 11.18 -23.77
C GLU A 151 18.43 10.06 -23.78
N CYS A 152 17.70 9.85 -22.68
CA CYS A 152 16.80 8.70 -22.53
C CYS A 152 15.33 9.09 -22.35
N SER A 153 14.45 8.37 -23.05
CA SER A 153 13.00 8.51 -22.86
C SER A 153 12.62 8.03 -21.46
N HIS A 154 11.86 8.86 -20.76
CA HIS A 154 11.39 8.63 -19.40
C HIS A 154 9.87 8.74 -19.28
N ASP A 155 9.13 8.77 -20.40
CA ASP A 155 7.68 9.03 -20.41
C ASP A 155 6.88 7.98 -19.63
N SER A 156 7.20 6.70 -19.79
CA SER A 156 6.49 5.61 -19.08
C SER A 156 6.74 5.66 -17.57
N LEU A 157 7.98 5.95 -17.15
CA LEU A 157 8.33 6.13 -15.75
C LEU A 157 7.63 7.36 -15.16
N PHE A 158 7.62 8.47 -15.88
CA PHE A 158 6.95 9.68 -15.43
C PHE A 158 5.45 9.47 -15.29
N GLN A 159 4.82 8.82 -16.26
CA GLN A 159 3.41 8.45 -16.17
C GLN A 159 3.14 7.56 -14.94
N ALA A 160 3.99 6.55 -14.69
CA ALA A 160 3.84 5.70 -13.50
C ALA A 160 4.00 6.49 -12.19
N CYS A 161 4.94 7.45 -12.13
CA CYS A 161 5.10 8.35 -10.98
C CYS A 161 3.87 9.26 -10.79
N GLU A 162 3.27 9.79 -11.85
CA GLU A 162 2.05 10.61 -11.77
C GLU A 162 0.84 9.79 -11.31
N CYS A 163 0.70 8.54 -11.78
CA CYS A 163 -0.32 7.62 -11.29
C CYS A 163 -0.17 7.39 -9.77
N LEU A 164 1.05 7.12 -9.31
CA LEU A 164 1.35 6.94 -7.90
C LEU A 164 1.09 8.21 -7.07
N ALA A 165 1.48 9.39 -7.57
CA ALA A 165 1.20 10.66 -6.91
C ALA A 165 -0.32 10.90 -6.75
N THR A 166 -1.10 10.51 -7.76
CA THR A 166 -2.56 10.59 -7.74
C THR A 166 -3.17 9.65 -6.69
N SER A 167 -2.73 8.39 -6.63
CA SER A 167 -3.24 7.44 -5.63
C SER A 167 -2.84 7.82 -4.20
N LEU A 168 -1.63 8.33 -3.98
CA LEU A 168 -1.22 8.89 -2.69
C LEU A 168 -2.11 10.06 -2.24
N THR A 169 -2.45 10.96 -3.17
CA THR A 169 -3.35 12.10 -2.88
C THR A 169 -4.75 11.62 -2.50
N LYS A 170 -5.26 10.60 -3.20
CA LYS A 170 -6.55 9.98 -2.89
C LYS A 170 -6.54 9.33 -1.49
N MET A 171 -5.52 8.53 -1.19
CA MET A 171 -5.37 7.88 0.12
C MET A 171 -5.35 8.91 1.26
N LYS A 172 -4.60 10.01 1.09
CA LYS A 172 -4.55 11.10 2.10
C LYS A 172 -5.91 11.75 2.33
N THR A 173 -6.69 11.94 1.27
CA THR A 173 -8.06 12.46 1.37
C THR A 173 -8.94 11.51 2.20
N GLU A 174 -8.81 10.21 2.02
CA GLU A 174 -9.56 9.21 2.81
C GLU A 174 -9.12 9.19 4.28
N LEU A 175 -7.82 9.34 4.56
CA LEU A 175 -7.29 9.47 5.91
C LEU A 175 -7.82 10.73 6.63
N ASP A 176 -7.92 11.86 5.92
CA ASP A 176 -8.52 13.09 6.47
C ASP A 176 -10.02 12.91 6.78
N LEU A 177 -10.75 12.22 5.92
CA LEU A 177 -12.17 11.90 6.13
C LEU A 177 -12.39 10.95 7.32
N SER A 178 -11.48 9.99 7.53
CA SER A 178 -11.53 9.10 8.69
C SER A 178 -11.32 9.87 10.00
N GLU A 179 -10.26 10.68 10.07
CA GLU A 179 -9.95 11.47 11.26
C GLU A 179 -11.08 12.44 11.65
N THR A 180 -11.70 13.09 10.66
CA THR A 180 -12.87 13.97 10.90
C THR A 180 -14.08 13.21 11.42
N ARG A 181 -14.33 11.99 10.94
CA ARG A 181 -15.43 11.12 11.42
C ARG A 181 -15.23 10.70 12.87
N THR A 182 -14.03 10.24 13.23
CA THR A 182 -13.69 9.85 14.61
C THR A 182 -13.90 11.03 15.57
N LYS A 183 -13.47 12.23 15.18
CA LYS A 183 -13.70 13.46 15.99
C LYS A 183 -15.20 13.75 16.19
N MET A 184 -16.03 13.57 15.15
CA MET A 184 -17.48 13.78 15.26
C MET A 184 -18.17 12.75 16.17
N GLN A 185 -17.78 11.47 16.09
CA GLN A 185 -18.32 10.41 16.95
C GLN A 185 -18.01 10.66 18.44
N ASN A 186 -16.77 11.06 18.74
CA ASN A 186 -16.37 11.36 20.13
C ASN A 186 -17.15 12.52 20.75
N LEU A 187 -17.56 13.51 19.95
CA LEU A 187 -18.40 14.62 20.40
C LEU A 187 -19.84 14.18 20.70
N ALA A 188 -20.38 13.24 19.91
CA ALA A 188 -21.74 12.73 20.09
C ALA A 188 -21.89 11.83 21.33
N VAL A 189 -20.84 11.09 21.72
CA VAL A 189 -20.85 10.21 22.90
C VAL A 189 -20.62 10.98 24.21
N SER A 190 -20.05 12.18 24.13
CA SER A 190 -19.75 13.03 25.30
C SER A 190 -20.89 14.01 25.68
N SER A 191 -22.04 13.93 25.00
CA SER A 191 -23.22 14.79 25.20
C SER A 191 -24.39 14.03 25.81
#